data_AF-A0A3B0SV90-F1
#
_entry.id   AF-A0A3B0SV90-F1
#
_cell.length_a   1.000
_cell.length_b   1.000
_cell.length_c   1.000
_cell.angle_alpha   90.00
_cell.angle_beta   90.00
_cell.angle_gamma   90.00
#
_symmetry.space_group_name_H-M   'P 1'
#
loop_
_entity.id
_entity.type
_entity.pdbx_description
1 polymer ?
#
loop_
_entity_poly.entity_id
_entity_poly.type
_entity_poly.pdbx_seq_one_letter_code
_entity_poly.pdbx_strand_id
1 'polypeptide(L)'
;MGARKKENLGIKLQNRLTRDRARKEKIGGYELQNRLTRNPPVRQGRRGAVRKAWYEAVPRHSDVDDGSHHATVPGTHPEESLEIAVNLVETYLRLTGYFTLSEFEVQRREQDGSYTTVTDIDIMGIRMPGATVVGDPHGVGADVIVLDDPILELDSGVVDVLIGEVKQGEAVLNPGIKDHGVLHSMLRRVEWLYADPLPRVVTGLQRNMVHESAARGGGTIRTRIVAFGRAERSTVNVIDTVHIVETIAGFFEEYEAAFRPLRFSEPAPAFLNLLHKMGYTLSSPPEE
;
A
#
# COMPACT_ATOMS: atom_id res chain seq x y z
N MET A 1 41.32 9.99 -57.73
CA MET A 1 40.42 8.80 -57.73
C MET A 1 40.24 8.17 -56.32
N GLY A 2 40.44 8.91 -55.22
CA GLY A 2 40.45 8.36 -53.85
C GLY A 2 39.34 8.84 -52.89
N ALA A 3 38.54 9.84 -53.27
CA ALA A 3 37.49 10.40 -52.40
C ALA A 3 36.17 9.59 -52.46
N ARG A 4 35.70 9.22 -53.67
CA ARG A 4 34.49 8.41 -53.87
C ARG A 4 34.53 7.00 -53.27
N LYS A 5 35.73 6.46 -53.01
CA LYS A 5 35.90 5.12 -52.43
C LYS A 5 35.76 5.12 -50.89
N LYS A 6 36.03 6.25 -50.24
CA LYS A 6 35.89 6.40 -48.77
C LYS A 6 34.44 6.66 -48.35
N GLU A 7 33.69 7.45 -49.13
CA GLU A 7 32.25 7.67 -48.91
C GLU A 7 31.42 6.38 -49.00
N ASN A 8 31.72 5.53 -49.99
CA ASN A 8 31.05 4.25 -50.17
C ASN A 8 31.35 3.22 -49.06
N LEU A 9 32.47 3.38 -48.33
CA LEU A 9 32.80 2.52 -47.20
C LEU A 9 32.05 2.94 -45.92
N GLY A 10 31.90 4.25 -45.70
CA GLY A 10 31.17 4.80 -44.54
C GLY A 10 29.69 4.41 -44.54
N ILE A 11 29.04 4.51 -45.71
CA ILE A 11 27.62 4.15 -45.87
C ILE A 11 27.41 2.64 -45.72
N LYS A 12 28.33 1.81 -46.21
CA LYS A 12 28.29 0.35 -46.02
C LYS A 12 28.48 -0.07 -44.56
N LEU A 13 29.30 0.66 -43.79
CA LEU A 13 29.52 0.38 -42.37
C LEU A 13 28.28 0.74 -41.53
N GLN A 14 27.67 1.91 -41.80
CA GLN A 14 26.44 2.32 -41.11
C GLN A 14 25.27 1.37 -41.39
N ASN A 15 25.10 0.93 -42.64
CA ASN A 15 24.04 -0.02 -43.00
C ASN A 15 24.25 -1.43 -42.40
N ARG A 16 25.50 -1.81 -42.09
CA ARG A 16 25.81 -3.07 -41.40
C ARG A 16 25.51 -2.97 -39.90
N LEU A 17 25.83 -1.83 -39.28
CA LEU A 17 25.55 -1.57 -37.87
C LEU A 17 24.05 -1.46 -37.57
N THR A 18 23.26 -0.86 -38.45
CA THR A 18 21.79 -0.82 -38.30
C THR A 18 21.14 -2.19 -38.48
N ARG A 19 21.65 -3.04 -39.39
CA ARG A 19 21.16 -4.42 -39.54
C ARG A 19 21.53 -5.31 -38.36
N ASP A 20 22.73 -5.18 -37.80
CA ASP A 20 23.13 -5.95 -36.61
C ASP A 20 22.37 -5.51 -35.35
N ARG A 21 22.01 -4.23 -35.25
CA ARG A 21 21.16 -3.71 -34.16
C ARG A 21 19.72 -4.22 -34.26
N ALA A 22 19.12 -4.19 -35.45
CA ALA A 22 17.79 -4.75 -35.70
C ALA A 22 17.73 -6.28 -35.50
N ARG A 23 18.83 -7.00 -35.80
CA ARG A 23 18.92 -8.46 -35.57
C ARG A 23 19.07 -8.79 -34.08
N LYS A 24 19.80 -7.99 -33.30
CA LYS A 24 19.91 -8.15 -31.84
C LYS A 24 18.59 -7.85 -31.12
N GLU A 25 17.83 -6.85 -31.57
CA GLU A 25 16.51 -6.55 -31.02
C GLU A 25 15.48 -7.64 -31.32
N LYS A 26 15.51 -8.26 -32.52
CA LYS A 26 14.63 -9.39 -32.86
C LYS A 26 14.94 -10.68 -32.08
N ILE A 27 16.22 -10.96 -31.80
CA ILE A 27 16.62 -12.15 -31.02
C ILE A 27 16.33 -11.93 -29.52
N GLY A 28 16.59 -10.73 -28.99
CA GLY A 28 16.27 -10.39 -27.60
C GLY A 28 14.76 -10.38 -27.31
N GLY A 29 13.93 -9.97 -28.28
CA GLY A 29 12.48 -9.99 -28.14
C GLY A 29 11.87 -11.40 -28.08
N TYR A 30 12.36 -12.34 -28.90
CA TYR A 30 11.87 -13.72 -28.92
C TYR A 30 12.30 -14.54 -27.70
N GLU A 31 13.49 -14.29 -27.14
CA GLU A 31 13.95 -14.96 -25.92
C GLU A 31 13.28 -14.42 -24.65
N LEU A 32 12.89 -13.14 -24.61
CA LEU A 32 12.10 -12.58 -23.51
C LEU A 32 10.66 -13.13 -23.49
N GLN A 33 10.04 -13.32 -24.66
CA GLN A 33 8.66 -13.81 -24.77
C GLN A 33 8.54 -15.30 -24.39
N ASN A 34 9.57 -16.12 -24.64
CA ASN A 34 9.60 -17.53 -24.23
C ASN A 34 9.90 -17.73 -22.73
N ARG A 35 10.49 -16.73 -22.04
CA ARG A 35 10.69 -16.78 -20.58
C ARG A 35 9.46 -16.38 -19.78
N LEU A 36 8.56 -15.57 -20.35
CA LEU A 36 7.35 -15.10 -19.69
C LEU A 36 6.17 -16.09 -19.73
N THR A 37 6.26 -17.19 -20.50
CA THR A 37 5.15 -18.14 -20.73
C THR A 37 5.31 -19.49 -20.03
N ARG A 38 6.39 -19.72 -19.28
CA ARG A 38 6.56 -20.93 -18.45
C ARG A 38 6.27 -20.64 -16.99
N ASN A 39 5.00 -20.69 -16.61
CA ASN A 39 4.62 -20.82 -15.20
C ASN A 39 5.02 -22.22 -14.69
N PRO A 40 5.84 -22.35 -13.63
CA PRO A 40 5.90 -23.60 -12.89
C PRO A 40 4.55 -23.82 -12.17
N PRO A 41 4.14 -25.07 -11.92
CA PRO A 41 2.90 -25.33 -11.20
C PRO A 41 2.98 -24.76 -9.78
N VAL A 42 2.09 -23.84 -9.46
CA VAL A 42 1.87 -23.31 -8.11
C VAL A 42 1.43 -24.47 -7.23
N ARG A 43 2.29 -24.92 -6.32
CA ARG A 43 1.90 -25.83 -5.24
C ARG A 43 0.95 -25.07 -4.30
N GLN A 44 -0.35 -25.39 -4.38
CA GLN A 44 -1.34 -25.07 -3.35
C GLN A 44 -0.92 -25.73 -2.03
N GLY A 45 -0.15 -25.01 -1.22
CA GLY A 45 0.16 -25.39 0.15
C GLY A 45 -0.93 -24.87 1.09
N ARG A 46 -1.60 -25.82 1.78
CA ARG A 46 -2.49 -25.69 2.95
C ARG A 46 -2.45 -24.32 3.67
N ARG A 47 -3.25 -23.34 3.21
CA ARG A 47 -3.41 -22.01 3.84
C ARG A 47 -4.49 -21.95 4.94
N GLY A 48 -5.41 -22.93 5.02
CA GLY A 48 -6.61 -22.81 5.86
C GLY A 48 -6.54 -23.35 7.29
N ALA A 49 -5.46 -24.01 7.72
CA ALA A 49 -5.51 -24.81 8.96
C ALA A 49 -5.09 -24.05 10.24
N VAL A 50 -4.27 -23.01 10.14
CA VAL A 50 -3.63 -22.39 11.33
C VAL A 50 -4.38 -21.15 11.81
N ARG A 51 -5.02 -20.38 10.90
CA ARG A 51 -5.81 -19.19 11.26
C ARG A 51 -7.08 -19.50 12.07
N LYS A 52 -7.60 -20.73 11.95
CA LYS A 52 -8.84 -21.14 12.61
C LYS A 52 -8.71 -21.27 14.15
N ALA A 53 -7.52 -21.59 14.65
CA ALA A 53 -7.32 -21.90 16.07
C ALA A 53 -7.40 -20.69 17.02
N TRP A 54 -7.24 -19.47 16.51
CA TRP A 54 -7.27 -18.25 17.35
C TRP A 54 -8.67 -17.66 17.54
N TYR A 55 -9.62 -17.95 16.63
CA TYR A 55 -10.98 -17.40 16.67
C TYR A 55 -12.01 -18.30 17.36
N GLU A 56 -11.70 -19.56 17.65
CA GLU A 56 -12.62 -20.51 18.31
C GLU A 56 -12.63 -20.41 19.85
N ALA A 57 -11.90 -19.47 20.47
CA ALA A 57 -11.75 -19.35 21.93
C ALA A 57 -12.72 -18.38 22.64
N VAL A 58 -13.84 -18.00 22.01
CA VAL A 58 -14.89 -17.17 22.66
C VAL A 58 -16.03 -18.08 23.16
N PRO A 59 -16.44 -18.04 24.44
CA PRO A 59 -17.53 -18.87 24.93
C PRO A 59 -18.86 -18.44 24.30
N ARG A 60 -19.54 -19.36 23.61
CA ARG A 60 -20.93 -19.15 23.17
C ARG A 60 -21.86 -19.34 24.37
N HIS A 61 -22.53 -18.27 24.79
CA HIS A 61 -23.65 -18.36 25.71
C HIS A 61 -24.89 -18.92 24.98
N SER A 62 -25.62 -19.74 25.72
CA SER A 62 -26.68 -20.69 25.36
C SER A 62 -27.95 -20.13 24.69
N ASP A 63 -28.39 -20.87 23.68
CA ASP A 63 -29.75 -21.34 23.35
C ASP A 63 -30.97 -20.52 23.82
N VAL A 64 -31.63 -19.88 22.84
CA VAL A 64 -33.09 -19.76 22.78
C VAL A 64 -33.52 -20.09 21.35
N ASP A 65 -34.30 -21.16 21.23
CA ASP A 65 -34.87 -21.70 20.00
C ASP A 65 -36.19 -20.95 19.68
N ASP A 66 -36.25 -20.24 18.55
CA ASP A 66 -37.53 -19.86 17.94
C ASP A 66 -37.41 -19.89 16.41
N GLY A 67 -38.26 -20.69 15.80
CA GLY A 67 -38.22 -21.05 14.40
C GLY A 67 -38.70 -19.92 13.50
N SER A 68 -37.83 -19.45 12.62
CA SER A 68 -38.26 -18.80 11.37
C SER A 68 -37.21 -18.97 10.28
N HIS A 69 -37.68 -19.35 9.09
CA HIS A 69 -36.88 -19.55 7.89
C HIS A 69 -36.23 -18.23 7.44
N HIS A 70 -35.00 -17.97 7.89
CA HIS A 70 -34.14 -16.98 7.27
C HIS A 70 -33.31 -17.64 6.18
N ALA A 71 -33.45 -17.11 4.96
CA ALA A 71 -32.54 -17.37 3.86
C ALA A 71 -31.09 -17.16 4.37
N THR A 72 -30.28 -18.21 4.28
CA THR A 72 -28.85 -18.16 4.55
C THR A 72 -28.21 -17.15 3.61
N VAL A 73 -27.91 -15.96 4.13
CA VAL A 73 -26.94 -15.05 3.51
C VAL A 73 -25.65 -15.85 3.33
N PRO A 74 -25.07 -15.95 2.11
CA PRO A 74 -23.77 -16.57 1.94
C PRO A 74 -22.80 -15.84 2.85
N GLY A 75 -22.22 -16.55 3.81
CA GLY A 75 -21.30 -15.95 4.77
C GLY A 75 -20.14 -15.31 4.01
N THR A 76 -20.09 -13.98 3.99
CA THR A 76 -18.89 -13.25 3.61
C THR A 76 -17.75 -13.78 4.46
N HIS A 77 -16.75 -14.38 3.82
CA HIS A 77 -15.59 -14.85 4.54
C HIS A 77 -14.91 -13.63 5.18
N PRO A 78 -14.61 -13.64 6.49
CA PRO A 78 -14.00 -12.51 7.19
C PRO A 78 -12.73 -11.97 6.51
N GLU A 79 -12.05 -12.82 5.73
CA GLU A 79 -10.87 -12.49 4.94
C GLU A 79 -11.16 -11.52 3.78
N GLU A 80 -12.30 -11.65 3.07
CA GLU A 80 -12.67 -10.77 1.95
C GLU A 80 -13.02 -9.35 2.43
N SER A 81 -13.63 -9.23 3.60
CA SER A 81 -13.96 -7.92 4.18
C SER A 81 -12.72 -7.19 4.70
N LEU A 82 -11.66 -7.91 5.09
CA LEU A 82 -10.41 -7.30 5.53
C LEU A 82 -9.63 -6.77 4.34
N GLU A 83 -9.65 -7.50 3.22
CA GLU A 83 -9.09 -7.07 1.94
C GLU A 83 -9.70 -5.71 1.51
N ILE A 84 -11.02 -5.54 1.64
CA ILE A 84 -11.69 -4.27 1.32
C ILE A 84 -11.24 -3.13 2.25
N ALA A 85 -11.07 -3.40 3.55
CA ALA A 85 -10.60 -2.38 4.50
C ALA A 85 -9.16 -1.95 4.19
N VAL A 86 -8.28 -2.91 3.89
CA VAL A 86 -6.89 -2.63 3.48
C VAL A 86 -6.88 -1.83 2.18
N ASN A 87 -7.72 -2.18 1.22
CA ASN A 87 -7.86 -1.49 -0.06
C ASN A 87 -8.29 -0.02 0.09
N LEU A 88 -9.21 0.25 1.03
CA LEU A 88 -9.63 1.60 1.37
C LEU A 88 -8.48 2.42 1.96
N VAL A 89 -7.77 1.87 2.96
CA VAL A 89 -6.60 2.52 3.59
C VAL A 89 -5.49 2.74 2.56
N GLU A 90 -5.23 1.76 1.70
CA GLU A 90 -4.24 1.88 0.63
C GLU A 90 -4.58 3.01 -0.34
N THR A 91 -5.85 3.13 -0.73
CA THR A 91 -6.31 4.22 -1.60
C THR A 91 -6.10 5.58 -0.91
N TYR A 92 -6.52 5.70 0.34
CA TYR A 92 -6.34 6.91 1.15
C TYR A 92 -4.87 7.35 1.21
N LEU A 93 -3.97 6.42 1.53
CA LEU A 93 -2.53 6.70 1.57
C LEU A 93 -1.98 7.10 0.18
N ARG A 94 -2.42 6.44 -0.90
CA ARG A 94 -2.00 6.82 -2.26
C ARG A 94 -2.48 8.22 -2.65
N LEU A 95 -3.71 8.58 -2.33
CA LEU A 95 -4.27 9.92 -2.61
C LEU A 95 -3.58 11.03 -1.82
N THR A 96 -3.04 10.70 -0.63
CA THR A 96 -2.22 11.62 0.20
C THR A 96 -0.72 11.59 -0.18
N GLY A 97 -0.36 10.86 -1.25
CA GLY A 97 0.97 10.89 -1.87
C GLY A 97 1.94 9.82 -1.38
N TYR A 98 1.47 8.78 -0.67
CA TYR A 98 2.30 7.64 -0.29
C TYR A 98 2.45 6.63 -1.43
N PHE A 99 3.64 6.08 -1.54
CA PHE A 99 3.86 4.78 -2.16
C PHE A 99 3.52 3.69 -1.14
N THR A 100 2.58 2.81 -1.48
CA THR A 100 2.08 1.79 -0.57
C THR A 100 2.56 0.40 -0.94
N LEU A 101 2.61 -0.44 0.07
CA LEU A 101 2.98 -1.83 -0.02
C LEU A 101 2.11 -2.60 0.98
N SER A 102 1.16 -3.41 0.52
CA SER A 102 0.19 -4.16 1.34
C SER A 102 0.48 -5.67 1.45
N GLU A 103 0.01 -6.30 2.53
CA GLU A 103 0.01 -7.75 2.79
C GLU A 103 1.40 -8.42 2.92
N PHE A 104 2.17 -8.07 3.96
CA PHE A 104 3.46 -8.70 4.23
C PHE A 104 3.45 -9.66 5.40
N GLU A 105 3.78 -10.91 5.12
CA GLU A 105 4.11 -11.89 6.14
C GLU A 105 5.57 -11.70 6.60
N VAL A 106 5.77 -11.51 7.91
CA VAL A 106 7.09 -11.63 8.52
C VAL A 106 7.31 -13.06 8.96
N GLN A 107 8.29 -13.73 8.36
CA GLN A 107 8.67 -15.09 8.72
C GLN A 107 9.91 -15.11 9.62
N ARG A 108 9.89 -15.95 10.64
CA ARG A 108 11.03 -16.26 11.50
C ARG A 108 11.44 -17.70 11.28
N ARG A 109 12.75 -17.93 11.22
CA ARG A 109 13.30 -19.28 11.21
C ARG A 109 13.47 -19.77 12.65
N GLU A 110 12.89 -20.92 12.96
CA GLU A 110 13.00 -21.58 14.24
C GLU A 110 14.31 -22.37 14.38
N GLN A 111 14.65 -22.78 15.60
CA GLN A 111 15.89 -23.53 15.88
C GLN A 111 15.94 -24.88 15.17
N ASP A 112 14.79 -25.52 14.95
CA ASP A 112 14.65 -26.77 14.20
C ASP A 112 14.73 -26.59 12.67
N GLY A 113 14.89 -25.34 12.21
CA GLY A 113 14.98 -24.99 10.80
C GLY A 113 13.63 -24.76 10.11
N SER A 114 12.50 -24.93 10.80
CA SER A 114 11.18 -24.56 10.30
C SER A 114 11.00 -23.04 10.23
N TYR A 115 9.94 -22.59 9.53
CA TYR A 115 9.58 -21.17 9.47
C TYR A 115 8.19 -20.97 10.07
N THR A 116 8.05 -19.93 10.88
CA THR A 116 6.79 -19.50 11.49
C THR A 116 6.50 -18.07 11.08
N THR A 117 5.23 -17.77 10.79
CA THR A 117 4.80 -16.39 10.58
C THR A 117 4.69 -15.71 11.95
N VAL A 118 5.47 -14.66 12.15
CA VAL A 118 5.52 -13.89 13.40
C VAL A 118 4.38 -12.89 13.47
N THR A 119 4.12 -12.20 12.37
CA THR A 119 2.99 -11.30 12.22
C THR A 119 2.74 -11.06 10.73
N ASP A 120 1.49 -10.76 10.43
CA ASP A 120 1.08 -10.12 9.19
C ASP A 120 1.17 -8.60 9.41
N ILE A 121 1.73 -7.86 8.47
CA ILE A 121 1.65 -6.39 8.43
C ILE A 121 0.79 -6.04 7.23
N ASP A 122 -0.30 -5.33 7.51
CA ASP A 122 -1.33 -5.06 6.51
C ASP A 122 -0.86 -4.06 5.47
N ILE A 123 -0.16 -3.00 5.90
CA ILE A 123 0.31 -1.97 4.97
C ILE A 123 1.60 -1.27 5.42
N MET A 124 2.43 -0.88 4.47
CA MET A 124 3.54 0.05 4.66
C MET A 124 3.39 1.18 3.64
N GLY A 125 3.52 2.42 4.11
CA GLY A 125 3.52 3.62 3.26
C GLY A 125 4.86 4.33 3.33
N ILE A 126 5.33 4.87 2.21
CA ILE A 126 6.47 5.79 2.15
C ILE A 126 6.06 7.02 1.36
N ARG A 127 6.14 8.19 1.99
CA ARG A 127 5.95 9.48 1.33
C ARG A 127 7.30 10.17 1.19
N MET A 128 7.66 10.54 -0.04
CA MET A 128 8.89 11.28 -0.33
C MET A 128 8.66 12.79 -0.14
N PRO A 129 9.70 13.57 0.21
CA PRO A 129 9.58 15.02 0.31
C PRO A 129 9.35 15.65 -1.07
N GLY A 130 8.76 16.84 -1.06
CA GLY A 130 8.38 17.59 -2.26
C GLY A 130 6.89 17.56 -2.58
N ALA A 131 6.53 18.29 -3.65
CA ALA A 131 5.18 18.33 -4.17
C ALA A 131 4.84 16.99 -4.86
N THR A 132 3.74 16.37 -4.45
CA THR A 132 3.16 15.25 -5.18
C THR A 132 2.36 15.85 -6.34
N VAL A 133 2.65 15.45 -7.57
CA VAL A 133 2.00 15.97 -8.77
C VAL A 133 1.30 14.81 -9.45
N VAL A 134 -0.03 14.84 -9.51
CA VAL A 134 -0.85 13.78 -10.15
C VAL A 134 -1.23 14.18 -11.59
N GLY A 135 -0.96 15.42 -12.00
CA GLY A 135 -1.18 15.95 -13.36
C GLY A 135 0.09 16.07 -14.21
N ASP A 136 -0.04 16.64 -15.42
CA ASP A 136 1.11 17.02 -16.24
C ASP A 136 1.91 18.11 -15.52
N PRO A 137 3.15 17.88 -15.06
CA PRO A 137 3.93 18.85 -14.29
C PRO A 137 4.26 20.14 -15.06
N HIS A 138 4.00 20.19 -16.37
CA HIS A 138 4.17 21.38 -17.19
C HIS A 138 2.82 22.04 -17.58
N GLY A 139 1.71 21.44 -17.16
CA GLY A 139 0.36 21.94 -17.36
C GLY A 139 -0.09 22.89 -16.24
N VAL A 140 -1.07 23.74 -16.53
CA VAL A 140 -1.69 24.62 -15.52
C VAL A 140 -2.49 23.76 -14.53
N GLY A 141 -2.15 23.82 -13.24
CA GLY A 141 -2.91 23.14 -12.17
C GLY A 141 -2.45 21.72 -11.83
N ALA A 142 -1.25 21.31 -12.25
CA ALA A 142 -0.70 19.97 -12.00
C ALA A 142 -0.50 19.64 -10.51
N ASP A 143 -0.18 20.68 -9.73
CA ASP A 143 0.26 20.61 -8.34
C ASP A 143 -0.89 20.38 -7.35
N VAL A 144 -2.14 20.33 -7.84
CA VAL A 144 -3.34 20.60 -7.04
C VAL A 144 -4.11 19.34 -6.65
N ILE A 145 -3.81 18.18 -7.23
CA ILE A 145 -4.61 16.95 -7.01
C ILE A 145 -3.91 16.00 -6.05
N VAL A 146 -3.58 16.48 -4.85
CA VAL A 146 -3.12 15.65 -3.73
C VAL A 146 -4.07 15.91 -2.59
N LEU A 147 -4.55 14.83 -1.97
CA LEU A 147 -5.38 14.95 -0.80
C LEU A 147 -4.50 15.47 0.35
N ASP A 148 -4.80 16.68 0.82
CA ASP A 148 -4.18 17.26 2.01
C ASP A 148 -5.04 16.92 3.24
N ASP A 149 -4.50 16.07 4.12
CA ASP A 149 -5.17 15.65 5.34
C ASP A 149 -4.35 16.09 6.57
N PRO A 150 -4.85 17.07 7.34
CA PRO A 150 -4.16 17.58 8.53
C PRO A 150 -3.85 16.51 9.59
N ILE A 151 -4.63 15.43 9.68
CA ILE A 151 -4.40 14.35 10.66
C ILE A 151 -3.08 13.61 10.40
N LEU A 152 -2.62 13.60 9.15
CA LEU A 152 -1.34 12.98 8.81
C LEU A 152 -0.14 13.84 9.20
N GLU A 153 -0.35 15.12 9.53
CA GLU A 153 0.68 16.10 9.89
C GLU A 153 1.87 16.02 8.93
N LEU A 154 1.60 16.07 7.63
CA LEU A 154 2.62 15.92 6.59
C LEU A 154 3.39 17.22 6.41
N ASP A 155 4.72 17.12 6.46
CA ASP A 155 5.61 18.22 6.12
C ASP A 155 6.29 17.92 4.77
N SER A 156 6.24 18.90 3.86
CA SER A 156 6.86 18.83 2.53
C SER A 156 8.36 18.53 2.53
N GLY A 157 9.08 18.82 3.62
CA GLY A 157 10.51 18.54 3.79
C GLY A 157 10.84 17.20 4.45
N VAL A 158 9.82 16.41 4.79
CA VAL A 158 9.95 15.17 5.57
C VAL A 158 9.67 13.95 4.70
N VAL A 159 10.56 12.94 4.79
CA VAL A 159 10.22 11.58 4.38
C VAL A 159 9.34 10.97 5.48
N ASP A 160 8.12 10.54 5.15
CA ASP A 160 7.26 9.84 6.12
C ASP A 160 7.20 8.35 5.80
N VAL A 161 7.56 7.50 6.76
CA VAL A 161 7.44 6.05 6.68
C VAL A 161 6.39 5.57 7.67
N LEU A 162 5.30 5.02 7.15
CA LEU A 162 4.17 4.53 7.92
C LEU A 162 4.14 3.00 7.90
N ILE A 163 3.98 2.38 9.06
CA ILE A 163 3.71 0.94 9.20
C ILE A 163 2.31 0.80 9.78
N GLY A 164 1.40 0.23 9.02
CA GLY A 164 -0.03 0.19 9.31
C GLY A 164 -0.54 -1.19 9.67
N GLU A 165 -1.43 -1.22 10.67
CA GLU A 165 -2.33 -2.34 10.95
C GLU A 165 -3.76 -1.90 10.64
N VAL A 166 -4.53 -2.71 9.92
CA VAL A 166 -5.90 -2.41 9.51
C VAL A 166 -6.88 -3.36 10.19
N LYS A 167 -7.87 -2.81 10.88
CA LYS A 167 -8.92 -3.55 11.58
C LYS A 167 -10.29 -3.19 11.02
N GLN A 168 -11.16 -4.20 10.93
CA GLN A 168 -12.59 -3.98 10.65
C GLN A 168 -13.34 -3.37 11.83
N GLY A 169 -12.89 -3.69 13.05
CA GLY A 169 -13.44 -3.17 14.31
C GLY A 169 -12.62 -2.01 14.84
N GLU A 170 -12.44 -1.95 16.16
CA GLU A 170 -11.63 -0.92 16.81
C GLU A 170 -10.20 -0.87 16.24
N ALA A 171 -9.67 0.33 16.08
CA ALA A 171 -8.31 0.61 15.63
C ALA A 171 -7.29 0.23 16.72
N VAL A 172 -7.09 -1.08 16.90
CA VAL A 172 -6.19 -1.67 17.89
C VAL A 172 -5.01 -2.32 17.20
N LEU A 173 -3.81 -1.97 17.66
CA LEU A 173 -2.57 -2.55 17.18
C LEU A 173 -2.37 -3.96 17.74
N ASN A 174 -1.97 -4.88 16.87
CA ASN A 174 -1.46 -6.16 17.32
C ASN A 174 -0.17 -5.94 18.13
N PRO A 175 -0.02 -6.53 19.33
CA PRO A 175 1.23 -6.40 20.10
C PRO A 175 2.47 -6.83 19.30
N GLY A 176 2.30 -7.80 18.39
CA GLY A 176 3.34 -8.30 17.49
C GLY A 176 3.90 -7.25 16.51
N ILE A 177 3.17 -6.18 16.20
CA ILE A 177 3.67 -5.11 15.32
C ILE A 177 4.84 -4.35 15.95
N LYS A 178 4.91 -4.33 17.30
CA LYS A 178 6.03 -3.74 18.05
C LYS A 178 7.15 -4.75 18.31
N ASP A 179 7.05 -5.99 17.84
CA ASP A 179 8.13 -6.96 17.99
C ASP A 179 9.39 -6.46 17.28
N HIS A 180 10.54 -6.59 17.96
CA HIS A 180 11.80 -6.08 17.45
C HIS A 180 12.17 -6.73 16.11
N GLY A 181 11.97 -8.04 15.99
CA GLY A 181 12.29 -8.79 14.77
C GLY A 181 11.39 -8.40 13.61
N VAL A 182 10.12 -8.13 13.88
CA VAL A 182 9.15 -7.63 12.90
C VAL A 182 9.56 -6.27 12.35
N LEU A 183 9.69 -5.28 13.23
CA LEU A 183 10.03 -3.91 12.82
C LEU A 183 11.38 -3.85 12.12
N HIS A 184 12.38 -4.57 12.66
CA HIS A 184 13.70 -4.63 12.05
C HIS A 184 13.65 -5.28 10.65
N SER A 185 12.87 -6.35 10.47
CA SER A 185 12.76 -7.01 9.16
C SER A 185 12.07 -6.12 8.12
N MET A 186 11.04 -5.39 8.52
CA MET A 186 10.33 -4.44 7.66
C MET A 186 11.23 -3.28 7.23
N LEU A 187 11.79 -2.58 8.22
CA LEU A 187 12.54 -1.36 7.98
C LEU A 187 13.88 -1.62 7.30
N ARG A 188 14.39 -2.85 7.32
CA ARG A 188 15.59 -3.24 6.57
C ARG A 188 15.47 -2.95 5.07
N ARG A 189 14.26 -3.02 4.49
CA ARG A 189 14.02 -2.72 3.07
C ARG A 189 14.25 -1.25 2.71
N VAL A 190 14.08 -0.39 3.70
CA VAL A 190 14.19 1.07 3.60
C VAL A 190 15.32 1.62 4.46
N GLU A 191 16.23 0.74 4.93
CA GLU A 191 17.30 1.13 5.86
C GLU A 191 18.20 2.22 5.28
N TRP A 192 18.32 2.25 3.95
CA TRP A 192 19.12 3.22 3.22
C TRP A 192 18.57 4.64 3.30
N LEU A 193 17.34 4.85 3.78
CA LEU A 193 16.75 6.16 4.04
C LEU A 193 17.20 6.77 5.38
N TYR A 194 17.71 5.98 6.33
CA TYR A 194 17.97 6.43 7.69
C TYR A 194 19.44 6.78 7.92
N ALA A 195 19.72 7.96 8.47
CA ALA A 195 21.06 8.26 8.98
C ALA A 195 21.38 7.44 10.24
N ASP A 196 20.36 7.24 11.09
CA ASP A 196 20.45 6.45 12.30
C ASP A 196 20.67 4.95 12.03
N PRO A 197 21.40 4.23 12.90
CA PRO A 197 21.41 2.78 12.88
C PRO A 197 20.00 2.22 13.10
N LEU A 198 19.61 1.23 12.31
CA LEU A 198 18.26 0.68 12.35
C LEU A 198 17.79 0.20 13.75
N PRO A 199 18.63 -0.42 14.61
CA PRO A 199 18.23 -0.76 15.98
C PRO A 199 17.78 0.43 16.83
N ARG A 200 18.31 1.64 16.57
CA ARG A 200 17.89 2.87 17.27
C ARG A 200 16.49 3.27 16.83
N VAL A 201 16.21 3.24 15.52
CA VAL A 201 14.89 3.54 14.95
C VAL A 201 13.83 2.58 15.51
N VAL A 202 14.13 1.27 15.49
CA VAL A 202 13.22 0.24 16.03
C VAL A 202 12.93 0.49 17.51
N THR A 203 13.96 0.78 18.31
CA THR A 203 13.78 1.06 19.74
C THR A 203 12.92 2.31 19.98
N GLY A 204 13.07 3.35 19.14
CA GLY A 204 12.23 4.55 19.17
C GLY A 204 10.76 4.22 18.92
N LEU A 205 10.48 3.46 17.86
CA LEU A 205 9.13 3.02 17.50
C LEU A 205 8.47 2.16 18.58
N GLN A 206 9.22 1.22 19.18
CA GLN A 206 8.69 0.36 20.24
C GLN A 206 8.21 1.15 21.46
N ARG A 207 8.90 2.25 21.78
CA ARG A 207 8.59 3.09 22.95
C ARG A 207 7.49 4.10 22.66
N ASN A 208 7.58 4.78 21.52
CA ASN A 208 6.83 6.01 21.28
C ASN A 208 5.88 5.91 20.09
N MET A 209 5.89 4.82 19.32
CA MET A 209 5.13 4.66 18.07
C MET A 209 5.54 5.59 16.94
N VAL A 210 6.44 6.53 17.22
CA VAL A 210 7.04 7.46 16.28
C VAL A 210 8.53 7.59 16.57
N HIS A 211 9.32 7.72 15.52
CA HIS A 211 10.75 8.03 15.59
C HIS A 211 11.09 9.04 14.51
N GLU A 212 11.69 10.16 14.90
CA GLU A 212 12.18 11.18 13.99
C GLU A 212 13.71 11.21 14.02
N SER A 213 14.32 11.29 12.84
CA SER A 213 15.76 11.34 12.69
C SER A 213 16.17 12.01 11.39
N ALA A 214 17.47 12.23 11.20
CA ALA A 214 17.97 12.72 9.92
C ALA A 214 17.81 11.64 8.82
N ALA A 215 17.37 12.05 7.65
CA ALA A 215 17.32 11.20 6.47
C ALA A 215 18.70 11.13 5.79
N ARG A 216 19.05 9.98 5.23
CA ARG A 216 20.18 9.86 4.30
C ARG A 216 19.80 10.55 2.99
N GLY A 217 20.47 11.65 2.69
CA GLY A 217 20.13 12.54 1.57
C GLY A 217 19.77 13.97 2.01
N GLY A 218 19.69 14.22 3.32
CA GLY A 218 19.33 15.52 3.89
C GLY A 218 17.85 15.59 4.27
N GLY A 219 17.51 16.53 5.15
CA GLY A 219 16.17 16.65 5.72
C GLY A 219 15.89 15.65 6.84
N THR A 220 14.60 15.51 7.16
CA THR A 220 14.11 14.69 8.28
C THR A 220 13.35 13.49 7.74
N ILE A 221 13.47 12.36 8.43
CA ILE A 221 12.62 11.18 8.25
C ILE A 221 11.83 10.95 9.52
N ARG A 222 10.51 10.84 9.39
CA ARG A 222 9.59 10.40 10.43
C ARG A 222 9.16 8.98 10.11
N THR A 223 9.30 8.08 11.07
CA THR A 223 8.76 6.72 10.99
C THR A 223 7.70 6.56 12.05
N ARG A 224 6.55 6.00 11.70
CA ARG A 224 5.46 5.80 12.65
C ARG A 224 4.72 4.49 12.42
N ILE A 225 4.15 3.97 13.50
CA ILE A 225 3.21 2.84 13.47
C ILE A 225 1.80 3.41 13.64
N VAL A 226 0.87 2.96 12.80
CA VAL A 226 -0.49 3.50 12.74
C VAL A 226 -1.51 2.36 12.78
N ALA A 227 -2.56 2.49 13.58
CA ALA A 227 -3.74 1.64 13.50
C ALA A 227 -4.82 2.31 12.66
N PHE A 228 -5.44 1.54 11.79
CA PHE A 228 -6.63 1.92 11.03
C PHE A 228 -7.79 1.05 11.50
N GLY A 229 -8.95 1.66 11.67
CA GLY A 229 -10.15 0.98 12.17
C GLY A 229 -11.08 1.98 12.83
N ARG A 230 -12.14 1.51 13.49
CA ARG A 230 -13.04 2.38 14.26
C ARG A 230 -12.30 3.02 15.43
N ALA A 231 -12.44 4.33 15.59
CA ALA A 231 -11.93 5.06 16.75
C ALA A 231 -12.83 6.27 17.06
N GLU A 232 -12.85 6.72 18.31
CA GLU A 232 -13.57 7.96 18.67
C GLU A 232 -12.98 9.19 17.99
N ARG A 233 -11.65 9.20 17.80
CA ARG A 233 -10.93 10.32 17.18
C ARG A 233 -9.71 9.83 16.42
N SER A 234 -9.48 10.43 15.26
CA SER A 234 -8.25 10.27 14.50
C SER A 234 -7.09 11.07 15.13
N THR A 235 -5.90 10.50 15.05
CA THR A 235 -4.61 11.04 15.51
C THR A 235 -3.52 10.56 14.56
N VAL A 236 -2.29 11.04 14.76
CA VAL A 236 -1.13 10.63 13.95
C VAL A 236 -0.79 9.13 14.01
N ASN A 237 -1.28 8.38 15.01
CA ASN A 237 -1.04 6.94 15.18
C ASN A 237 -2.31 6.08 15.14
N VAL A 238 -3.49 6.70 15.02
CA VAL A 238 -4.78 6.01 14.97
C VAL A 238 -5.66 6.76 13.99
N ILE A 239 -6.05 6.17 12.87
CA ILE A 239 -6.87 6.83 11.86
C ILE A 239 -8.20 6.11 11.75
N ASP A 240 -9.27 6.85 12.03
CA ASP A 240 -10.62 6.31 11.99
C ASP A 240 -11.07 6.01 10.55
N THR A 241 -11.78 4.90 10.37
CA THR A 241 -12.27 4.51 9.05
C THR A 241 -13.33 5.48 8.52
N VAL A 242 -14.16 6.08 9.37
CA VAL A 242 -15.15 7.09 8.94
C VAL A 242 -14.42 8.31 8.40
N HIS A 243 -13.40 8.79 9.12
CA HIS A 243 -12.54 9.88 8.67
C HIS A 243 -11.96 9.61 7.27
N ILE A 244 -11.45 8.40 7.02
CA ILE A 244 -10.93 8.02 5.69
C ILE A 244 -12.00 8.13 4.61
N VAL A 245 -13.19 7.59 4.86
CA VAL A 245 -14.30 7.58 3.89
C VAL A 245 -14.74 9.01 3.57
N GLU A 246 -14.95 9.83 4.59
CA GLU A 246 -15.36 11.23 4.42
C GLU A 246 -14.30 12.04 3.67
N THR A 247 -13.03 11.82 4.02
CA THR A 247 -11.90 12.52 3.40
C THR A 247 -11.77 12.17 1.91
N ILE A 248 -11.87 10.89 1.54
CA ILE A 248 -11.84 10.47 0.13
C ILE A 248 -13.07 11.00 -0.63
N ALA A 249 -14.27 10.91 -0.03
CA ALA A 249 -15.49 11.36 -0.68
C ALA A 249 -15.48 12.88 -0.93
N GLY A 250 -15.10 13.67 0.08
CA GLY A 250 -14.93 15.12 -0.06
C GLY A 250 -13.89 15.47 -1.13
N PHE A 251 -12.80 14.71 -1.21
CA PHE A 251 -11.79 14.91 -2.26
C PHE A 251 -12.34 14.61 -3.67
N PHE A 252 -13.16 13.57 -3.85
CA PHE A 252 -13.82 13.32 -5.14
C PHE A 252 -14.81 14.42 -5.51
N GLU A 253 -15.51 15.00 -4.54
CA GLU A 253 -16.41 16.13 -4.75
C GLU A 253 -15.66 17.41 -5.16
N GLU A 254 -14.56 17.75 -4.47
CA GLU A 254 -13.74 18.93 -4.78
C GLU A 254 -13.14 18.85 -6.19
N TYR A 255 -12.72 17.66 -6.61
CA TYR A 255 -12.05 17.43 -7.89
C TYR A 255 -12.90 16.62 -8.89
N GLU A 256 -14.22 16.78 -8.87
CA GLU A 256 -15.17 15.99 -9.69
C GLU A 256 -14.70 15.87 -11.16
N ALA A 257 -14.31 16.98 -11.78
CA ALA A 257 -13.89 17.03 -13.18
C ALA A 257 -12.70 16.09 -13.49
N ALA A 258 -11.80 15.89 -12.54
CA ALA A 258 -10.64 15.01 -12.67
C ALA A 258 -11.00 13.53 -12.40
N PHE A 259 -11.91 13.25 -11.44
CA PHE A 259 -12.25 11.89 -11.01
C PHE A 259 -13.39 11.23 -11.78
N ARG A 260 -14.31 12.02 -12.36
CA ARG A 260 -15.44 11.53 -13.15
C ARG A 260 -15.05 10.59 -14.30
N PRO A 261 -13.98 10.84 -15.09
CA PRO A 261 -13.57 9.89 -16.13
C PRO A 261 -12.83 8.65 -15.59
N LEU A 262 -12.34 8.68 -14.35
CA LEU A 262 -11.52 7.59 -13.81
C LEU A 262 -12.34 6.34 -13.51
N ARG A 263 -11.69 5.19 -13.73
CA ARG A 263 -12.16 3.87 -13.31
C ARG A 263 -11.15 3.31 -12.32
N PHE A 264 -11.60 3.04 -11.10
CA PHE A 264 -10.81 2.33 -10.12
C PHE A 264 -10.97 0.83 -10.34
N SER A 265 -9.86 0.09 -10.35
CA SER A 265 -9.87 -1.38 -10.34
C SER A 265 -10.26 -1.94 -8.98
N GLU A 266 -9.98 -1.17 -7.95
CA GLU A 266 -10.05 -1.54 -6.55
C GLU A 266 -11.48 -1.37 -5.99
N PRO A 267 -12.05 -2.36 -5.24
CA PRO A 267 -13.46 -2.35 -4.88
C PRO A 267 -13.91 -1.14 -4.05
N ALA A 268 -13.15 -0.74 -3.04
CA ALA A 268 -13.53 0.35 -2.13
C ALA A 268 -13.61 1.71 -2.84
N PRO A 269 -12.55 2.21 -3.53
CA PRO A 269 -12.63 3.47 -4.24
C PRO A 269 -13.57 3.41 -5.46
N ALA A 270 -13.73 2.25 -6.10
CA ALA A 270 -14.70 2.08 -7.18
C ALA A 270 -16.14 2.32 -6.68
N PHE A 271 -16.47 1.79 -5.50
CA PHE A 271 -17.78 1.99 -4.89
C PHE A 271 -18.00 3.44 -4.47
N LEU A 272 -17.03 4.08 -3.80
CA LEU A 272 -17.13 5.50 -3.42
C LEU A 272 -17.28 6.42 -4.64
N ASN A 273 -16.49 6.20 -5.70
CA ASN A 273 -16.61 6.95 -6.94
C ASN A 273 -17.96 6.69 -7.65
N LEU A 274 -18.51 5.48 -7.54
CA LEU A 274 -19.84 5.17 -8.07
C LEU A 274 -20.92 5.97 -7.33
N LEU A 275 -20.90 6.00 -6.00
CA LEU A 275 -21.85 6.79 -5.20
C LEU A 275 -21.79 8.28 -5.58
N HIS A 276 -20.58 8.82 -5.68
CA HIS A 276 -20.35 10.20 -6.12
C HIS A 276 -20.93 10.45 -7.53
N LYS A 277 -20.67 9.57 -8.51
CA LYS A 277 -21.23 9.67 -9.88
C LYS A 277 -22.74 9.59 -9.94
N MET A 278 -23.36 8.92 -8.96
CA MET A 278 -24.81 8.81 -8.81
C MET A 278 -25.42 10.01 -8.07
N GLY A 279 -24.60 10.94 -7.58
CA GLY A 279 -25.04 12.15 -6.88
C GLY A 279 -25.33 11.95 -5.39
N TYR A 280 -24.80 10.89 -4.76
CA TYR A 280 -24.88 10.71 -3.32
C TYR A 280 -23.78 11.50 -2.61
N THR A 281 -24.15 12.16 -1.52
CA THR A 281 -23.24 12.82 -0.58
C THR A 281 -23.16 11.97 0.70
N LEU A 282 -21.95 11.73 1.20
CA LEU A 282 -21.76 11.06 2.49
C LEU A 282 -21.79 12.10 3.61
N SER A 283 -22.51 11.80 4.69
CA SER A 283 -22.52 12.61 5.89
C SER A 283 -22.58 11.69 7.11
N SER A 284 -21.76 11.97 8.11
CA SER A 284 -21.96 11.38 9.42
C SER A 284 -23.27 11.87 10.04
N PRO A 285 -24.02 11.00 10.76
CA PRO A 285 -25.16 11.45 11.53
C PRO A 285 -24.70 12.54 12.53
N PRO A 286 -25.54 13.55 12.82
CA PRO A 286 -25.20 14.59 13.78
C PRO A 286 -24.90 13.97 15.15
N GLU A 287 -23.84 14.46 15.83
CA GLU A 287 -23.56 14.07 17.22
C GLU A 287 -24.76 14.47 18.11
N GLU A 288 -25.33 13.50 18.82
CA GLU A 288 -26.43 13.70 19.79
C GLU A 288 -25.95 14.31 21.12
#